data_AF-A0A2H6ND26-F1
#
_entry.id   AF-A0A2H6ND26-F1
#
_cell.length_a   1.000
_cell.length_b   1.000
_cell.length_c   1.000
_cell.angle_alpha   90.00
_cell.angle_beta   90.00
_cell.angle_gamma   90.00
#
_symmetry.space_group_name_H-M   'P 1'
#
loop_
_entity.id
_entity.type
_entity.pdbx_description
1 polymer ?
#
loop_
_entity_poly.entity_id
_entity_poly.type
_entity_poly.pdbx_seq_one_letter_code
_entity_poly.pdbx_strand_id
1 'polypeptide(L)'
;TKSAQRSIPFCHSVCSPIFLWSLILMGMTQLRIIFYMAAMNKMLEFQVIGGVDPVPKELEDKAEKTVSFYSSIFGVMQLLCLLTCPFIGYVMDWRIKDCVDAPGNINRAGSINPEGKGIPPKVRYLKIQKLTNAIRAFVTTNLLLVGFGITCLINNLPLQYMTFILHTMVRGFFHSACGGLYAAVYPSNHFGTLTGLQSLISAVFALFQQPLFMTMVGPLHGDPFWVNLALLIFSFTGFLLPCYLFYYRYKLIRKQMAKDGAHMKFQDNAAANGLLNNEATSL
;
A
#
# COMPACT_ATOMS: atom_id res chain seq x y z
N THR A 1 -7.61 -38.45 17.47
CA THR A 1 -8.47 -37.81 16.45
C THR A 1 -8.12 -36.32 16.37
N LYS A 2 -7.26 -35.96 15.40
CA LYS A 2 -6.77 -34.59 15.19
C LYS A 2 -7.92 -33.70 14.69
N SER A 3 -8.21 -32.62 15.42
CA SER A 3 -9.20 -31.63 15.00
C SER A 3 -8.76 -30.97 13.70
N ALA A 4 -9.50 -31.24 12.62
CA ALA A 4 -9.35 -30.56 11.34
C ALA A 4 -9.60 -29.06 11.54
N GLN A 5 -8.51 -28.30 11.62
CA GLN A 5 -8.51 -26.85 11.59
C GLN A 5 -9.08 -26.45 10.22
N ARG A 6 -10.36 -26.04 10.21
CA ARG A 6 -11.11 -25.62 9.02
C ARG A 6 -10.29 -24.53 8.32
N SER A 7 -9.53 -24.92 7.29
CA SER A 7 -8.74 -24.00 6.48
C SER A 7 -9.72 -23.06 5.78
N ILE A 8 -9.56 -21.75 6.00
CA ILE A 8 -10.34 -20.76 5.28
C ILE A 8 -10.02 -20.96 3.79
N PRO A 9 -11.01 -21.24 2.93
CA PRO A 9 -10.74 -21.56 1.53
C PRO A 9 -9.97 -20.41 0.86
N PHE A 10 -8.91 -20.75 0.11
CA PHE A 10 -8.09 -19.79 -0.63
C PHE A 10 -8.93 -18.90 -1.56
N CYS A 11 -9.97 -19.45 -2.21
CA CYS A 11 -10.91 -18.67 -3.03
C CYS A 11 -11.61 -17.54 -2.27
N HIS A 12 -11.93 -17.71 -0.98
CA HIS A 12 -12.53 -16.64 -0.19
C HIS A 12 -11.52 -15.53 0.14
N SER A 13 -10.22 -15.85 0.11
CA SER A 13 -9.14 -14.87 0.30
C SER A 13 -8.87 -14.07 -0.97
N VAL A 14 -8.92 -14.74 -2.14
CA VAL A 14 -8.70 -14.16 -3.48
C VAL A 14 -9.90 -13.32 -3.95
N CYS A 15 -11.13 -13.74 -3.65
CA CYS A 15 -12.33 -12.95 -3.95
C CYS A 15 -12.62 -11.86 -2.89
N SER A 16 -11.69 -11.63 -1.96
CA SER A 16 -11.83 -10.52 -1.02
C SER A 16 -11.71 -9.20 -1.77
N PRO A 17 -12.66 -8.27 -1.60
CA PRO A 17 -12.57 -6.94 -2.23
C PRO A 17 -11.27 -6.20 -1.86
N ILE A 18 -10.69 -6.49 -0.69
CA ILE A 18 -9.38 -5.92 -0.27
C ILE A 18 -8.26 -6.36 -1.21
N PHE A 19 -8.24 -7.64 -1.58
CA PHE A 19 -7.22 -8.20 -2.45
C PHE A 19 -7.40 -7.74 -3.90
N LEU A 20 -8.64 -7.70 -4.39
CA LEU A 20 -8.91 -7.20 -5.74
C LEU A 20 -8.51 -5.73 -5.89
N TRP A 21 -8.84 -4.88 -4.91
CA TRP A 21 -8.41 -3.49 -4.90
C TRP A 21 -6.89 -3.34 -4.78
N SER A 22 -6.21 -4.21 -4.00
CA SER A 22 -4.74 -4.18 -3.92
C SER A 22 -4.06 -4.66 -5.20
N LEU A 23 -4.65 -5.62 -5.91
CA LEU A 23 -4.18 -6.08 -7.22
C LEU A 23 -4.28 -4.99 -8.27
N ILE A 24 -5.43 -4.31 -8.36
CA ILE A 24 -5.62 -3.19 -9.29
C ILE A 24 -4.62 -2.10 -8.97
N LEU A 25 -4.59 -1.61 -7.72
CA LEU A 25 -3.68 -0.55 -7.31
C LEU A 25 -2.21 -0.90 -7.60
N MET A 26 -1.80 -2.16 -7.38
CA MET A 26 -0.45 -2.64 -7.71
C MET A 26 -0.20 -2.61 -9.20
N GLY A 27 -1.08 -3.21 -10.00
CA GLY A 27 -0.92 -3.26 -11.46
C GLY A 27 -0.79 -1.87 -12.06
N MET A 28 -1.62 -0.93 -11.60
CA MET A 28 -1.57 0.46 -12.04
C MET A 28 -0.27 1.18 -11.66
N THR A 29 0.15 1.05 -10.40
CA THR A 29 1.37 1.70 -9.91
C THR A 29 2.59 1.14 -10.64
N GLN A 30 2.65 -0.18 -10.80
CA GLN A 30 3.72 -0.84 -11.55
C GLN A 30 3.75 -0.42 -13.01
N LEU A 31 2.60 -0.37 -13.69
CA LEU A 31 2.52 0.13 -15.05
C LEU A 31 3.09 1.55 -15.15
N ARG A 32 2.74 2.44 -14.22
CA ARG A 32 3.23 3.82 -14.25
C ARG A 32 4.74 3.91 -14.05
N ILE A 33 5.28 3.19 -13.07
CA ILE A 33 6.72 3.14 -12.76
C ILE A 33 7.51 2.58 -13.95
N ILE A 34 7.04 1.46 -14.53
CA ILE A 34 7.69 0.80 -15.67
C ILE A 34 7.59 1.66 -16.93
N PHE A 35 6.44 2.30 -17.17
CA PHE A 35 6.28 3.25 -18.28
C PHE A 35 7.26 4.42 -18.16
N TYR A 36 7.36 5.05 -16.99
CA TYR A 36 8.32 6.15 -16.80
C TYR A 36 9.75 5.68 -17.03
N MET A 37 10.14 4.52 -16.48
CA MET A 37 11.47 3.96 -16.70
C MET A 37 11.77 3.73 -18.20
N ALA A 38 10.79 3.26 -18.97
CA ALA A 38 10.94 3.05 -20.41
C ALA A 38 10.96 4.37 -21.20
N ALA A 39 10.15 5.34 -20.80
CA ALA A 39 9.96 6.61 -21.52
C ALA A 39 10.96 7.70 -21.13
N MET A 40 11.59 7.62 -19.95
CA MET A 40 12.38 8.70 -19.35
C MET A 40 13.43 9.28 -20.30
N ASN A 41 14.21 8.45 -20.99
CA ASN A 41 15.24 8.95 -21.90
C ASN A 41 14.62 9.79 -23.04
N LYS A 42 13.50 9.34 -23.61
CA LYS A 42 12.77 10.08 -24.63
C LYS A 42 12.06 11.33 -24.08
N MET A 43 11.57 11.28 -22.84
CA MET A 43 11.00 12.45 -22.16
C MET A 43 12.06 13.53 -21.92
N LEU A 44 13.26 13.14 -21.48
CA LEU A 44 14.39 14.05 -21.27
C LEU A 44 14.89 14.64 -22.59
N GLU A 45 14.99 13.82 -23.63
CA GLU A 45 15.32 14.26 -24.99
C GLU A 45 14.31 15.29 -25.48
N PHE A 46 13.00 15.02 -25.34
CA PHE A 46 11.94 15.96 -25.68
C PHE A 46 12.01 17.27 -24.87
N GLN A 47 12.40 17.22 -23.59
CA GLN A 47 12.58 18.42 -22.77
C GLN A 47 13.74 19.32 -23.22
N VAL A 48 14.78 18.74 -23.82
CA VAL A 48 15.93 19.49 -24.33
C VAL A 48 15.66 20.01 -25.74
N ILE A 49 15.06 19.19 -26.59
CA ILE A 49 14.82 19.49 -28.01
C ILE A 49 13.55 20.33 -28.22
N GLY A 50 12.55 20.18 -27.34
CA GLY A 50 11.27 20.89 -27.43
C GLY A 50 10.37 20.43 -28.58
N GLY A 51 10.63 19.25 -29.16
CA GLY A 51 9.88 18.72 -30.31
C GLY A 51 10.16 19.43 -31.63
N VAL A 52 11.28 20.16 -31.74
CA VAL A 52 11.72 20.81 -33.00
C VAL A 52 12.14 19.74 -34.01
N ASP A 53 11.56 19.75 -35.21
CA ASP A 53 11.91 18.88 -36.32
C ASP A 53 12.05 19.74 -37.60
N PRO A 54 13.21 19.78 -38.29
CA PRO A 54 14.45 19.02 -38.04
C PRO A 54 15.27 19.55 -36.86
N VAL A 55 15.86 18.62 -36.09
CA VAL A 55 16.71 18.90 -34.93
C VAL A 55 18.08 19.42 -35.39
N PRO A 56 18.53 20.61 -34.94
CA PRO A 56 19.90 21.08 -35.19
C PRO A 56 20.93 20.17 -34.48
N LYS A 57 22.05 19.86 -35.14
CA LYS A 57 23.10 18.99 -34.58
C LYS A 57 23.62 19.43 -33.20
N GLU A 58 23.67 20.73 -32.93
CA GLU A 58 24.08 21.25 -31.62
C GLU A 58 23.07 20.91 -30.50
N LEU A 59 21.78 20.90 -30.83
CA LEU A 59 20.70 20.53 -29.91
C LEU A 59 20.67 19.01 -29.68
N GLU A 60 20.99 18.23 -30.71
CA GLU A 60 21.12 16.77 -30.63
C GLU A 60 22.26 16.37 -29.67
N ASP A 61 23.46 16.91 -29.85
CA ASP A 61 24.61 16.65 -28.96
C ASP A 61 24.34 17.10 -27.51
N LYS A 62 23.63 18.23 -27.34
CA LYS A 62 23.19 18.70 -26.02
C LYS A 62 22.17 17.76 -25.38
N ALA A 63 21.22 17.24 -26.16
CA ALA A 63 20.22 16.29 -25.68
C ALA A 63 20.88 14.97 -25.25
N GLU A 64 21.79 14.42 -26.05
CA GLU A 64 22.51 13.19 -25.74
C GLU A 64 23.30 13.30 -24.42
N LYS A 65 24.07 14.38 -24.25
CA LYS A 65 24.82 14.65 -23.01
C LYS A 65 23.91 14.77 -21.80
N THR A 66 22.77 15.47 -21.94
CA THR A 66 21.80 15.66 -20.86
C THR A 66 21.13 14.34 -20.48
N VAL A 67 20.62 13.60 -21.47
CA VAL A 67 19.96 12.30 -21.28
C VAL A 67 20.92 11.32 -20.60
N SER A 68 22.17 11.24 -21.07
CA SER A 68 23.20 10.37 -20.49
C SER A 68 23.47 10.69 -19.02
N PHE A 69 23.62 11.98 -18.69
CA PHE A 69 23.85 12.42 -17.31
C PHE A 69 22.68 12.10 -16.38
N TYR A 70 21.45 12.46 -16.75
CA TYR A 70 20.27 12.20 -15.93
C TYR A 70 19.95 10.70 -15.82
N SER A 71 20.14 9.92 -16.90
CA SER A 71 19.97 8.47 -16.90
C SER A 71 20.96 7.77 -15.96
N SER A 72 22.21 8.22 -15.94
CA SER A 72 23.22 7.73 -14.98
C SER A 72 22.81 8.00 -13.53
N ILE A 73 22.36 9.21 -13.23
CA ILE A 73 21.87 9.58 -11.89
C ILE A 73 20.66 8.74 -11.50
N PHE A 74 19.71 8.57 -12.41
CA PHE A 74 18.54 7.72 -12.19
C PHE A 74 18.93 6.27 -11.90
N GLY A 75 19.92 5.73 -12.63
CA GLY A 75 20.49 4.41 -12.38
C GLY A 75 21.07 4.24 -10.98
N VAL A 76 21.85 5.22 -10.51
CA VAL A 76 22.40 5.21 -9.13
C VAL A 76 21.29 5.33 -8.09
N MET A 77 20.33 6.24 -8.28
CA MET A 77 19.17 6.40 -7.39
C MET A 77 18.35 5.11 -7.27
N GLN A 78 18.25 4.35 -8.36
CA GLN A 78 17.52 3.08 -8.37
C GLN A 78 18.21 1.99 -7.52
N LEU A 79 19.54 2.04 -7.37
CA LEU A 79 20.28 1.18 -6.43
C LEU A 79 20.10 1.62 -4.98
N LEU A 80 20.05 2.94 -4.72
CA LEU A 80 19.75 3.48 -3.40
C LEU A 80 18.37 3.06 -2.88
N CYS A 81 17.46 2.63 -3.77
CA CYS A 81 16.21 1.98 -3.39
C CYS A 81 16.42 0.83 -2.40
N LEU A 82 17.49 0.04 -2.54
CA LEU A 82 17.80 -1.07 -1.62
C LEU A 82 18.08 -0.57 -0.19
N LEU A 83 18.70 0.61 -0.05
CA LEU A 83 18.93 1.25 1.25
C LEU A 83 17.66 1.90 1.81
N THR A 84 16.73 2.33 0.95
CA THR A 84 15.43 2.83 1.40
C THR A 84 14.51 1.72 1.91
N CYS A 85 14.71 0.45 1.52
CA CYS A 85 13.90 -0.68 1.99
C CYS A 85 13.92 -0.85 3.52
N PRO A 86 15.09 -0.86 4.21
CA PRO A 86 15.17 -0.82 5.67
C PRO A 86 14.46 0.37 6.30
N PHE A 87 14.60 1.56 5.71
CA PHE A 87 13.93 2.78 6.19
C PHE A 87 12.41 2.66 6.08
N ILE A 88 11.90 2.13 4.96
CA ILE A 88 10.47 1.89 4.75
C ILE A 88 9.95 0.85 5.75
N GLY A 89 10.69 -0.24 5.95
CA GLY A 89 10.37 -1.27 6.94
C GLY A 89 10.31 -0.68 8.34
N TYR A 90 11.25 0.19 8.69
CA TYR A 90 11.26 0.89 9.96
C TYR A 90 10.06 1.84 10.11
N VAL A 91 9.71 2.64 9.10
CA VAL A 91 8.53 3.52 9.13
C VAL A 91 7.23 2.70 9.27
N MET A 92 7.13 1.57 8.58
CA MET A 92 5.99 0.67 8.69
C MET A 92 5.95 -0.01 10.08
N ASP A 93 7.06 -0.40 10.67
CA ASP A 93 7.05 -1.13 11.95
C ASP A 93 7.17 -0.22 13.20
N TRP A 94 7.52 1.06 13.04
CA TRP A 94 7.75 2.01 14.15
C TRP A 94 6.59 1.99 15.14
N ARG A 95 5.35 2.09 14.63
CA ARG A 95 4.16 2.18 15.49
C ARG A 95 3.76 0.85 16.12
N ILE A 96 4.22 -0.29 15.61
CA ILE A 96 4.00 -1.60 16.25
C ILE A 96 4.89 -1.71 17.48
N LYS A 97 6.14 -1.22 17.36
CA LYS A 97 7.13 -1.21 18.43
C LYS A 97 6.65 -0.42 19.66
N ASP A 98 6.07 0.77 19.46
CA ASP A 98 5.49 1.59 20.54
C ASP A 98 4.40 0.87 21.37
N CYS A 99 3.71 -0.13 20.80
CA CYS A 99 2.68 -0.90 21.52
C CYS A 99 3.21 -2.18 22.18
N VAL A 100 4.30 -2.76 21.65
CA VAL A 100 4.98 -3.90 22.27
C VAL A 100 5.84 -3.42 23.43
N ASP A 101 6.49 -2.26 23.26
CA ASP A 101 7.37 -1.60 24.23
C ASP A 101 6.61 -0.68 25.21
N ALA A 102 5.27 -0.75 25.26
CA ALA A 102 4.47 -0.18 26.33
C ALA A 102 4.06 -1.25 27.39
N PRO A 103 4.98 -1.76 28.23
CA PRO A 103 4.63 -2.49 29.44
C PRO A 103 4.32 -1.46 30.53
N GLY A 104 3.09 -0.94 30.62
CA GLY A 104 2.85 0.17 31.55
C GLY A 104 1.44 0.46 32.01
N ASN A 105 0.42 -0.33 31.66
CA ASN A 105 -0.91 -0.15 32.27
C ASN A 105 -1.65 -1.48 32.52
N ILE A 106 -0.89 -2.53 32.85
CA ILE A 106 -1.41 -3.84 33.28
C ILE A 106 -1.60 -3.84 34.80
N ASN A 107 -2.38 -2.90 35.33
CA ASN A 107 -2.81 -2.95 36.74
C ASN A 107 -4.28 -2.55 36.95
N ARG A 108 -5.11 -2.47 35.90
CA ARG A 108 -6.56 -2.18 36.04
C ARG A 108 -7.47 -2.95 35.08
N ALA A 109 -7.18 -4.22 34.82
CA ALA A 109 -8.19 -5.13 34.28
C ALA A 109 -8.11 -6.44 35.06
N GLY A 110 -8.92 -6.52 36.12
CA GLY A 110 -9.07 -7.71 36.92
C GLY A 110 -9.49 -8.92 36.07
N SER A 111 -8.89 -10.06 36.41
CA SER A 111 -9.40 -11.42 36.21
C SER A 111 -10.13 -11.72 34.89
N ILE A 112 -9.40 -12.20 33.88
CA ILE A 112 -10.01 -12.86 32.72
C ILE A 112 -9.93 -14.38 32.93
N ASN A 113 -11.09 -14.99 33.17
CA ASN A 113 -11.32 -16.43 33.14
C ASN A 113 -10.95 -17.03 31.76
N PRO A 114 -10.39 -18.26 31.68
CA PRO A 114 -9.82 -18.80 30.43
C PRO A 114 -10.80 -19.43 29.43
N GLU A 115 -12.12 -19.40 29.67
CA GLU A 115 -13.07 -20.30 28.97
C GLU A 115 -13.94 -19.65 27.86
N GLY A 116 -13.55 -18.51 27.31
CA GLY A 116 -14.20 -17.93 26.13
C GLY A 116 -13.53 -18.41 24.84
N LYS A 117 -14.24 -19.18 23.98
CA LYS A 117 -13.86 -19.48 22.58
C LYS A 117 -13.79 -18.21 21.71
N GLY A 118 -12.85 -17.31 22.00
CA GLY A 118 -12.65 -16.05 21.33
C GLY A 118 -11.18 -15.66 21.32
N ILE A 119 -10.74 -15.05 20.22
CA ILE A 119 -9.36 -14.56 20.07
C ILE A 119 -9.07 -13.56 21.22
N PRO A 120 -7.97 -13.74 21.98
CA PRO A 120 -7.66 -12.93 23.15
C PRO A 120 -7.53 -11.43 22.79
N PRO A 121 -7.89 -10.52 23.70
CA PRO A 121 -7.96 -9.07 23.44
C PRO A 121 -6.63 -8.49 22.91
N LYS A 122 -5.49 -9.01 23.37
CA LYS A 122 -4.14 -8.62 22.91
C LYS A 122 -3.92 -8.91 21.41
N VAL A 123 -4.36 -10.06 20.91
CA VAL A 123 -4.23 -10.45 19.49
C VAL A 123 -5.18 -9.63 18.60
N ARG A 124 -6.33 -9.22 19.14
CA ARG A 124 -7.33 -8.41 18.43
C ARG A 124 -6.85 -6.97 18.19
N TYR A 125 -6.27 -6.33 19.20
CA TYR A 125 -5.71 -4.98 19.12
C TYR A 125 -4.56 -4.91 18.09
N LEU A 126 -3.67 -5.91 18.10
CA LEU A 126 -2.57 -6.03 17.14
C LEU A 126 -3.04 -6.08 15.68
N LYS A 127 -4.15 -6.79 15.37
CA LYS A 127 -4.71 -6.84 14.00
C LYS A 127 -5.23 -5.47 13.54
N ILE A 128 -5.95 -4.75 14.41
CA ILE A 128 -6.49 -3.42 14.08
C ILE A 128 -5.35 -2.42 13.87
N GLN A 129 -4.30 -2.54 14.68
CA GLN A 129 -3.12 -1.67 14.57
C GLN A 129 -2.33 -1.94 13.29
N LYS A 130 -2.06 -3.21 12.95
CA LYS A 130 -1.43 -3.59 11.68
C LYS A 130 -2.24 -3.10 10.48
N LEU A 131 -3.57 -3.22 10.54
CA LEU A 131 -4.47 -2.68 9.52
C LEU A 131 -4.39 -1.15 9.43
N THR A 132 -4.38 -0.44 10.56
CA THR A 132 -4.26 1.02 10.59
C THR A 132 -2.94 1.50 9.99
N ASN A 133 -1.86 0.77 10.28
CA ASN A 133 -0.56 1.04 9.71
C ASN A 133 -0.52 0.78 8.21
N ALA A 134 -1.10 -0.33 7.75
CA ALA A 134 -1.24 -0.63 6.32
C ALA A 134 -2.05 0.47 5.61
N ILE A 135 -3.15 0.96 6.20
CA ILE A 135 -3.93 2.08 5.65
C ILE A 135 -3.05 3.33 5.49
N ARG A 136 -2.28 3.69 6.52
CA ARG A 136 -1.37 4.86 6.46
C ARG A 136 -0.31 4.68 5.39
N ALA A 137 0.30 3.49 5.31
CA ALA A 137 1.27 3.18 4.27
C ALA A 137 0.66 3.35 2.88
N PHE A 138 -0.53 2.80 2.61
CA PHE A 138 -1.20 3.00 1.32
C PHE A 138 -1.56 4.45 1.03
N VAL A 139 -2.02 5.23 2.01
CA VAL A 139 -2.30 6.66 1.82
C VAL A 139 -1.02 7.39 1.45
N THR A 140 0.07 7.18 2.19
CA THR A 140 1.37 7.78 1.89
C THR A 140 1.87 7.38 0.51
N THR A 141 1.79 6.10 0.14
CA THR A 141 2.20 5.62 -1.18
C THR A 141 1.38 6.26 -2.30
N ASN A 142 0.06 6.40 -2.13
CA ASN A 142 -0.79 7.06 -3.12
C ASN A 142 -0.50 8.56 -3.25
N LEU A 143 -0.21 9.24 -2.13
CA LEU A 143 0.22 10.64 -2.16
C LEU A 143 1.56 10.81 -2.89
N LEU A 144 2.53 9.94 -2.63
CA LEU A 144 3.81 9.93 -3.33
C LEU A 144 3.62 9.63 -4.83
N LEU A 145 2.71 8.71 -5.19
CA LEU A 145 2.39 8.37 -6.58
C LEU A 145 1.74 9.55 -7.32
N VAL A 146 0.83 10.28 -6.68
CA VAL A 146 0.24 11.50 -7.24
C VAL A 146 1.30 12.59 -7.37
N GLY A 147 2.14 12.79 -6.36
CA GLY A 147 3.25 13.73 -6.41
C GLY A 147 4.20 13.45 -7.57
N PHE A 148 4.65 12.18 -7.68
CA PHE A 148 5.43 11.69 -8.82
C PHE A 148 4.73 11.98 -10.15
N GLY A 149 3.43 11.76 -10.20
CA GLY A 149 2.66 12.01 -11.40
C GLY A 149 2.54 13.47 -11.80
N ILE A 150 2.45 14.37 -10.83
CA ILE A 150 2.44 15.82 -11.05
C ILE A 150 3.82 16.27 -11.55
N THR A 151 4.91 15.78 -10.96
CA THR A 151 6.26 16.15 -11.42
C THR A 151 6.56 15.64 -12.82
N CYS A 152 5.99 14.50 -13.24
CA CYS A 152 6.08 14.00 -14.62
C CYS A 152 5.32 14.85 -15.66
N LEU A 153 4.34 15.66 -15.25
CA LEU A 153 3.62 16.55 -16.17
C LEU A 153 4.38 17.85 -16.45
N ILE A 154 5.30 18.23 -15.57
CA ILE A 154 6.03 19.49 -15.67
C ILE A 154 7.34 19.23 -16.41
N ASN A 155 7.47 19.82 -17.59
CA ASN A 155 8.68 19.77 -18.41
C ASN A 155 9.75 20.70 -17.85
N ASN A 156 10.44 20.24 -16.81
CA ASN A 156 11.53 20.97 -16.17
C ASN A 156 12.67 20.00 -15.81
N LEU A 157 13.86 20.28 -16.33
CA LEU A 157 15.06 19.44 -16.13
C LEU A 157 15.46 19.35 -14.63
N PRO A 158 15.65 20.46 -13.89
CA PRO A 158 15.88 20.41 -12.44
C PRO A 158 14.83 19.62 -11.65
N LEU A 159 13.57 19.65 -12.07
CA LEU A 159 12.50 18.92 -11.37
C LEU A 159 12.65 17.39 -11.51
N GLN A 160 13.41 16.90 -12.49
CA GLN A 160 13.64 15.46 -12.68
C GLN A 160 14.34 14.83 -11.47
N TYR A 161 15.19 15.56 -10.75
CA TYR A 161 15.77 15.06 -9.50
C TYR A 161 14.69 14.69 -8.48
N MET A 162 13.66 15.54 -8.35
CA MET A 162 12.52 15.26 -7.47
C MET A 162 11.70 14.08 -8.01
N THR A 163 11.49 14.02 -9.32
CA THR A 163 10.80 12.89 -9.96
C THR A 163 11.52 11.56 -9.70
N PHE A 164 12.85 11.52 -9.75
CA PHE A 164 13.65 10.32 -9.48
C PHE A 164 13.55 9.87 -8.02
N ILE A 165 13.57 10.82 -7.08
CA ILE A 165 13.38 10.53 -5.65
C ILE A 165 11.98 9.97 -5.42
N LEU A 166 10.94 10.65 -5.92
CA LEU A 166 9.55 10.22 -5.77
C LEU A 166 9.31 8.85 -6.42
N HIS A 167 9.82 8.63 -7.63
CA HIS A 167 9.79 7.32 -8.31
C HIS A 167 10.39 6.21 -7.44
N THR A 168 11.59 6.46 -6.90
CA THR A 168 12.31 5.50 -6.06
C THR A 168 11.53 5.19 -4.78
N MET A 169 10.99 6.21 -4.13
CA MET A 169 10.17 6.05 -2.92
C MET A 169 8.90 5.26 -3.21
N VAL A 170 8.14 5.62 -4.25
CA VAL A 170 6.90 4.92 -4.64
C VAL A 170 7.19 3.44 -4.86
N ARG A 171 8.22 3.11 -5.62
CA ARG A 171 8.60 1.72 -5.91
C ARG A 171 8.85 0.91 -4.64
N GLY A 172 9.59 1.46 -3.68
CA GLY A 172 9.88 0.82 -2.40
C GLY A 172 8.64 0.70 -1.51
N PHE A 173 7.97 1.83 -1.23
CA PHE A 173 6.82 1.89 -0.34
C PHE A 173 5.65 1.02 -0.81
N PHE A 174 5.46 0.91 -2.12
CA PHE A 174 4.35 0.16 -2.69
C PHE A 174 4.49 -1.35 -2.41
N HIS A 175 5.65 -1.93 -2.67
CA HIS A 175 5.88 -3.36 -2.41
C HIS A 175 5.79 -3.69 -0.91
N SER A 176 6.38 -2.84 -0.08
CA SER A 176 6.32 -3.00 1.38
C SER A 176 4.90 -2.88 1.93
N ALA A 177 4.11 -1.90 1.47
CA ALA A 177 2.72 -1.72 1.90
C ALA A 177 1.84 -2.94 1.60
N CYS A 178 1.97 -3.52 0.39
CA CYS A 178 1.26 -4.75 0.02
C CYS A 178 1.71 -5.95 0.87
N GLY A 179 3.03 -6.12 1.06
CA GLY A 179 3.55 -7.17 1.95
C GLY A 179 3.01 -7.05 3.38
N GLY A 180 3.01 -5.84 3.94
CA GLY A 180 2.46 -5.56 5.27
C GLY A 180 0.96 -5.83 5.36
N LEU A 181 0.18 -5.47 4.33
CA LEU A 181 -1.26 -5.76 4.27
C LEU A 181 -1.52 -7.27 4.23
N TYR A 182 -0.79 -8.01 3.40
CA TYR A 182 -1.00 -9.45 3.29
C TYR A 182 -0.63 -10.18 4.57
N ALA A 183 0.44 -9.76 5.25
CA ALA A 183 0.82 -10.28 6.56
C ALA A 183 -0.20 -9.91 7.68
N ALA A 184 -0.95 -8.82 7.52
CA ALA A 184 -1.97 -8.38 8.49
C ALA A 184 -3.33 -9.08 8.30
N VAL A 185 -3.72 -9.33 7.04
CA VAL A 185 -5.06 -9.80 6.68
C VAL A 185 -5.11 -11.32 6.46
N TYR A 186 -4.05 -11.92 5.90
CA TYR A 186 -4.05 -13.32 5.48
C TYR A 186 -3.14 -14.20 6.35
N PRO A 187 -3.49 -15.49 6.53
CA PRO A 187 -2.61 -16.44 7.21
C PRO A 187 -1.31 -16.66 6.42
N SER A 188 -0.19 -16.87 7.12
CA SER A 188 1.15 -16.97 6.54
C SER A 188 1.27 -18.03 5.43
N ASN A 189 0.49 -19.11 5.50
CA ASN A 189 0.48 -20.19 4.50
C ASN A 189 0.05 -19.71 3.10
N HIS A 190 -0.67 -18.59 2.98
CA HIS A 190 -1.16 -18.06 1.69
C HIS A 190 -0.32 -16.89 1.18
N PHE A 191 0.63 -16.39 1.99
CA PHE A 191 1.39 -15.18 1.70
C PHE A 191 2.20 -15.27 0.40
N GLY A 192 2.90 -16.40 0.20
CA GLY A 192 3.70 -16.64 -1.00
C GLY A 192 2.84 -16.64 -2.27
N THR A 193 1.70 -17.33 -2.25
CA THR A 193 0.79 -17.40 -3.40
C THR A 193 0.14 -16.06 -3.72
N LEU A 194 -0.27 -15.28 -2.71
CA LEU A 194 -0.86 -13.95 -2.91
C LEU A 194 0.16 -12.97 -3.51
N THR A 195 1.41 -13.02 -3.03
CA THR A 195 2.52 -12.25 -3.59
C THR A 195 2.81 -12.68 -5.03
N GLY A 196 2.82 -13.98 -5.32
CA GLY A 196 3.02 -14.50 -6.67
C GLY A 196 1.91 -14.06 -7.64
N LEU A 197 0.64 -14.17 -7.23
CA LEU A 197 -0.50 -13.73 -8.04
C LEU A 197 -0.46 -12.21 -8.27
N GLN A 198 -0.07 -11.44 -7.26
CA GLN A 198 0.15 -10.01 -7.41
C GLN A 198 1.24 -9.70 -8.46
N SER A 199 2.38 -10.40 -8.42
CA SER A 199 3.44 -10.23 -9.41
C SER A 199 2.96 -10.61 -10.82
N LEU A 200 2.18 -11.68 -10.95
CA LEU A 200 1.59 -12.10 -12.22
C LEU A 200 0.67 -11.02 -12.82
N ILE A 201 -0.26 -10.50 -12.02
CA ILE A 201 -1.15 -9.42 -12.47
C ILE A 201 -0.36 -8.16 -12.80
N SER A 202 0.65 -7.82 -12.00
CA SER A 202 1.54 -6.69 -12.28
C SER A 202 2.27 -6.83 -13.61
N ALA A 203 2.70 -8.05 -13.96
CA ALA A 203 3.33 -8.34 -15.23
C ALA A 203 2.36 -8.18 -16.42
N VAL A 204 1.10 -8.61 -16.27
CA VAL A 204 0.06 -8.37 -17.27
C VAL A 204 -0.16 -6.87 -17.49
N PHE A 205 -0.23 -6.08 -16.40
CA PHE A 205 -0.31 -4.63 -16.52
C PHE A 205 0.94 -4.04 -17.18
N ALA A 206 2.13 -4.55 -16.87
CA ALA A 206 3.38 -4.10 -17.48
C ALA A 206 3.40 -4.30 -19.00
N LEU A 207 2.65 -5.26 -19.56
CA LEU A 207 2.54 -5.40 -21.03
C LEU A 207 1.92 -4.16 -21.70
N PHE A 208 1.06 -3.42 -21.01
CA PHE A 208 0.51 -2.16 -21.53
C PHE A 208 1.55 -1.04 -21.63
N GLN A 209 2.72 -1.18 -21.00
CA GLN A 209 3.80 -0.20 -21.12
C GLN A 209 4.21 0.00 -22.59
N GLN A 210 4.32 -1.09 -23.36
CA GLN A 210 4.77 -1.03 -24.76
C GLN A 210 3.79 -0.24 -25.66
N PRO A 211 2.47 -0.53 -25.66
CA PRO A 211 1.48 0.31 -26.34
C PRO A 211 1.51 1.77 -25.91
N LEU A 212 1.66 2.06 -24.61
CA LEU A 212 1.73 3.44 -24.10
C LEU A 212 2.97 4.17 -24.61
N PHE A 213 4.13 3.50 -24.63
CA PHE A 213 5.37 4.05 -25.15
C PHE A 213 5.27 4.32 -26.66
N MET A 214 4.70 3.37 -27.42
CA MET A 214 4.45 3.55 -28.86
C MET A 214 3.51 4.72 -29.13
N THR A 215 2.48 4.89 -28.30
CA THR A 215 1.54 6.02 -28.38
C THR A 215 2.22 7.36 -28.11
N MET A 216 3.14 7.40 -27.14
CA MET A 216 3.93 8.60 -26.82
C MET A 216 4.86 8.98 -27.97
N VAL A 217 5.61 8.04 -28.52
CA VAL A 217 6.63 8.33 -29.53
C VAL A 217 6.03 8.54 -30.93
N GLY A 218 4.95 7.83 -31.27
CA GLY A 218 4.31 7.93 -32.58
C GLY A 218 3.28 9.07 -32.66
N PRO A 219 1.99 8.83 -32.35
CA PRO A 219 0.92 9.82 -32.49
C PRO A 219 1.14 11.14 -31.75
N LEU A 220 1.84 11.11 -30.62
CA LEU A 220 2.10 12.28 -29.78
C LEU A 220 3.42 12.98 -30.09
N HIS A 221 4.15 12.56 -31.14
CA HIS A 221 5.42 13.17 -31.57
C HIS A 221 6.45 13.34 -30.43
N GLY A 222 6.43 12.43 -29.46
CA GLY A 222 7.31 12.46 -28.30
C GLY A 222 6.81 13.28 -27.11
N ASP A 223 5.65 13.95 -27.19
CA ASP A 223 5.06 14.67 -26.06
C ASP A 223 4.52 13.69 -25.00
N PRO A 224 5.09 13.65 -23.78
CA PRO A 224 4.65 12.74 -22.75
C PRO A 224 3.43 13.24 -21.95
N PHE A 225 2.95 14.46 -22.18
CA PHE A 225 1.95 15.11 -21.33
C PHE A 225 0.64 14.31 -21.25
N TRP A 226 0.05 13.94 -22.39
CA TRP A 226 -1.25 13.26 -22.44
C TRP A 226 -1.23 11.87 -21.82
N VAL A 227 -0.16 11.10 -22.07
CA VAL A 227 0.00 9.77 -21.46
C VAL A 227 0.19 9.90 -19.94
N ASN A 228 1.01 10.83 -19.48
CA ASN A 228 1.20 11.07 -18.05
C ASN A 228 -0.06 11.61 -17.36
N LEU A 229 -0.87 12.41 -18.06
CA LEU A 229 -2.15 12.91 -17.54
C LEU A 229 -3.15 11.77 -17.37
N ALA A 230 -3.28 10.90 -18.37
CA ALA A 230 -4.13 9.71 -18.27
C ALA A 230 -3.69 8.80 -17.12
N LEU A 231 -2.39 8.53 -16.99
CA LEU A 231 -1.82 7.76 -15.88
C LEU A 231 -2.00 8.46 -14.52
N LEU A 232 -1.99 9.79 -14.48
CA LEU A 232 -2.27 10.58 -13.27
C LEU A 232 -3.74 10.46 -12.85
N ILE A 233 -4.67 10.67 -13.77
CA ILE A 233 -6.10 10.50 -13.51
C ILE A 233 -6.36 9.09 -12.99
N PHE A 234 -5.77 8.08 -13.63
CA PHE A 234 -5.92 6.70 -13.21
C PHE A 234 -5.35 6.46 -11.81
N SER A 235 -4.22 7.09 -11.45
CA SER A 235 -3.61 6.96 -10.12
C SER A 235 -4.53 7.40 -8.97
N PHE A 236 -5.50 8.28 -9.20
CA PHE A 236 -6.48 8.66 -8.17
C PHE A 236 -7.42 7.51 -7.78
N THR A 237 -7.66 6.54 -8.67
CA THR A 237 -8.42 5.33 -8.31
C THR A 237 -7.70 4.51 -7.23
N GLY A 238 -6.41 4.74 -7.04
CA GLY A 238 -5.62 4.13 -5.98
C GLY A 238 -6.05 4.48 -4.55
N PHE A 239 -6.77 5.59 -4.36
CA PHE A 239 -7.36 5.96 -3.07
C PHE A 239 -8.59 5.10 -2.70
N LEU A 240 -9.16 4.33 -3.62
CA LEU A 240 -10.31 3.47 -3.34
C LEU A 240 -9.98 2.37 -2.32
N LEU A 241 -8.76 1.80 -2.39
CA LEU A 241 -8.28 0.79 -1.43
C LEU A 241 -8.19 1.34 0.01
N PRO A 242 -7.47 2.44 0.30
CA PRO A 242 -7.42 2.98 1.66
C PRO A 242 -8.80 3.44 2.15
N CYS A 243 -9.64 4.04 1.30
CA CYS A 243 -11.03 4.37 1.65
C CYS A 243 -11.84 3.12 2.07
N TYR A 244 -11.73 2.03 1.31
CA TYR A 244 -12.38 0.76 1.65
C TYR A 244 -11.84 0.18 2.96
N LEU A 245 -10.53 0.22 3.17
CA LEU A 245 -9.90 -0.26 4.40
C LEU A 245 -10.30 0.58 5.63
N PHE A 246 -10.46 1.90 5.49
CA PHE A 246 -11.02 2.75 6.54
C PHE A 246 -12.43 2.34 6.92
N TYR A 247 -13.31 2.11 5.94
CA TYR A 247 -14.66 1.62 6.17
C TYR A 247 -14.66 0.24 6.83
N TYR A 248 -13.81 -0.68 6.36
CA TYR A 248 -13.66 -2.02 6.93
C TYR A 248 -13.19 -1.98 8.39
N ARG A 249 -12.22 -1.13 8.71
CA ARG A 249 -11.74 -0.88 10.07
C ARG A 249 -12.88 -0.34 10.95
N TYR A 250 -13.62 0.65 10.49
CA TYR A 250 -14.75 1.21 11.22
C TYR A 250 -15.83 0.15 11.53
N LYS A 251 -16.16 -0.70 10.54
CA LYS A 251 -17.11 -1.82 10.72
C LYS A 251 -16.60 -2.85 11.73
N LEU A 252 -15.31 -3.17 11.72
CA LEU A 252 -14.71 -4.09 12.70
C LEU A 252 -14.77 -3.52 14.13
N ILE A 253 -14.46 -2.24 14.31
CA ILE A 253 -14.51 -1.56 15.62
C ILE A 253 -15.96 -1.54 16.15
N ARG A 254 -16.95 -1.21 15.32
CA ARG A 254 -18.37 -1.25 15.73
C ARG A 254 -18.83 -2.64 16.17
N LYS A 255 -18.45 -3.70 15.43
CA LYS A 255 -18.76 -5.08 15.82
C LYS A 255 -18.12 -5.47 17.15
N GLN A 256 -16.95 -4.93 17.45
CA GLN A 256 -16.26 -5.16 18.73
C GLN A 256 -16.97 -4.46 19.88
N MET A 257 -17.30 -3.18 19.73
CA MET A 257 -18.06 -2.43 20.74
C MET A 257 -19.42 -3.07 21.03
N ALA A 258 -20.11 -3.58 20.01
CA ALA A 258 -21.38 -4.29 20.20
C ALA A 258 -21.21 -5.62 20.96
N LYS A 259 -20.13 -6.36 20.69
CA LYS A 259 -19.85 -7.63 21.37
C LYS A 259 -19.39 -7.42 22.82
N ASP A 260 -18.49 -6.46 23.05
CA ASP A 260 -17.97 -6.13 24.37
C ASP A 260 -19.08 -5.50 25.24
N GLY A 261 -19.93 -4.64 24.66
CA GLY A 261 -21.11 -4.09 25.34
C GLY A 261 -22.20 -5.14 25.65
N ALA A 262 -22.38 -6.15 24.78
CA ALA A 262 -23.28 -7.27 25.06
C ALA A 262 -22.75 -8.17 26.20
N HIS A 263 -21.43 -8.42 26.24
CA HIS A 263 -20.79 -9.15 27.34
C HIS A 263 -20.91 -8.39 28.67
N MET A 264 -20.70 -7.07 28.66
CA MET A 264 -20.79 -6.24 29.86
C MET A 264 -22.22 -6.25 30.43
N LYS A 265 -23.25 -6.09 29.57
CA LYS A 265 -24.66 -6.22 29.98
C LYS A 265 -25.01 -7.60 30.54
N PHE A 266 -24.46 -8.67 29.97
CA PHE A 266 -24.67 -10.03 30.50
C PHE A 266 -24.03 -10.21 31.88
N GLN A 267 -22.85 -9.65 32.10
CA GLN A 267 -22.14 -9.74 33.38
C GLN A 267 -22.80 -8.89 34.47
N ASP A 268 -23.28 -7.69 34.14
CA ASP A 268 -24.06 -6.84 35.06
C ASP A 268 -25.38 -7.52 35.45
N ASN A 269 -26.10 -8.10 34.48
CA ASN A 269 -27.33 -8.84 34.77
C ASN A 269 -27.09 -10.08 35.63
N ALA A 270 -25.99 -10.80 35.42
CA ALA A 270 -25.63 -11.97 36.23
C ALA A 270 -25.24 -11.56 37.67
N ALA A 271 -24.51 -10.46 37.83
CA ALA A 271 -24.14 -9.92 39.14
C ALA A 271 -25.37 -9.41 39.92
N ALA A 272 -26.29 -8.71 39.24
CA ALA A 272 -27.54 -8.24 39.82
C ALA A 272 -28.43 -9.41 40.29
N ASN A 273 -28.56 -10.46 39.47
CA ASN A 273 -29.32 -11.66 39.84
C ASN A 273 -28.67 -12.46 40.99
N GLY A 274 -27.34 -12.46 41.07
CA GLY A 274 -26.61 -13.08 42.18
C GLY A 274 -26.80 -12.35 43.52
N LEU A 275 -26.88 -11.03 43.50
CA LEU A 275 -27.18 -10.21 44.69
C LEU A 275 -28.61 -10.45 45.19
N LEU A 276 -29.59 -10.49 44.30
CA LEU A 276 -30.99 -10.77 44.65
C LEU A 276 -31.19 -12.16 45.26
N ASN A 277 -30.47 -13.18 44.77
CA ASN A 277 -30.53 -14.53 45.33
C ASN A 277 -29.93 -14.65 46.73
N ASN A 278 -28.91 -13.83 47.05
CA ASN A 278 -28.27 -13.82 48.37
C ASN A 278 -29.11 -13.06 49.42
N GLU A 279 -29.85 -12.02 49.01
CA GLU A 279 -30.84 -11.37 49.87
C GLU A 279 -32.06 -12.27 50.16
N ALA A 280 -32.46 -13.11 49.19
CA ALA A 280 -33.56 -14.05 49.38
C ALA A 280 -33.23 -15.26 50.28
N THR A 281 -31.95 -15.56 50.52
CA THR A 281 -31.50 -16.66 51.40
C THR A 281 -31.08 -16.20 52.80
N SER A 282 -31.16 -14.90 53.09
CA SER A 282 -30.80 -14.31 54.40
C SER A 282 -32.02 -13.88 55.26
N LEU A 283 -33.23 -14.31 54.87
CA LEU A 283 -34.46 -14.27 55.66
C LEU A 283 -34.88 -15.70 56.04
#